data_AF-A0A834D6S2-F1
#
_entry.id   AF-A0A834D6S2-F1
#
_cell.length_a   1.000
_cell.length_b   1.000
_cell.length_c   1.000
_cell.angle_alpha   90.00
_cell.angle_beta   90.00
_cell.angle_gamma   90.00
#
_symmetry.space_group_name_H-M   'P 1'
#
loop_
_entity.id
_entity.type
_entity.pdbx_description
1 polymer ?
#
loop_
_entity_poly.entity_id
_entity_poly.type
_entity_poly.pdbx_seq_one_letter_code
_entity_poly.pdbx_strand_id
1 'polypeptide(L)'
;MNETDCQKVMANPQNRNLYQALSVLWQVACEVKLLHTEPWSSFDRHAQGGQLGKPECRASEPLEQQTQQNLCFVQFTPRRNLFTQNLTPVNYDVFFHMLKQCFLKRNAKLIHQLHSLSPVDAEVILKKIRQKGTTKITDMYPADFKRLFETIERSKDYSCKWLYDDFMEDVIV
;
A
#
# COMPACT_ATOMS: atom_id res chain seq x y z
N MET A 1 13.29 4.39 -8.20
CA MET A 1 12.48 3.16 -7.98
C MET A 1 12.32 2.47 -9.33
N ASN A 2 12.25 1.14 -9.41
CA ASN A 2 11.95 0.49 -10.70
C ASN A 2 10.49 0.82 -11.11
N GLU A 3 10.18 0.63 -12.39
CA GLU A 3 8.84 0.94 -12.90
C GLU A 3 7.74 0.09 -12.25
N THR A 4 7.98 -1.21 -12.05
CA THR A 4 6.99 -2.13 -11.49
C THR A 4 6.59 -1.75 -10.07
N ASP A 5 7.54 -1.39 -9.21
CA ASP A 5 7.26 -0.96 -7.84
C ASP A 5 6.61 0.42 -7.82
N CYS A 6 6.96 1.30 -8.77
CA CYS A 6 6.25 2.56 -8.97
C CYS A 6 4.76 2.34 -9.28
N GLN A 7 4.47 1.44 -10.23
CA GLN A 7 3.10 1.09 -10.59
C GLN A 7 2.36 0.48 -9.41
N LYS A 8 2.99 -0.40 -8.61
CA LYS A 8 2.39 -0.95 -7.38
C LYS A 8 2.08 0.14 -6.34
N VAL A 9 3.01 1.06 -6.07
CA VAL A 9 2.80 2.14 -5.09
C VAL A 9 1.62 3.04 -5.51
N MET A 10 1.50 3.33 -6.79
CA MET A 10 0.45 4.18 -7.36
C MET A 10 -0.84 3.40 -7.73
N ALA A 11 -0.86 2.07 -7.53
CA ALA A 11 -2.00 1.24 -7.89
C ALA A 11 -3.23 1.59 -7.03
N ASN A 12 -4.41 1.47 -7.64
CA ASN A 12 -5.69 1.79 -7.03
C ASN A 12 -6.76 0.80 -7.56
N PRO A 13 -8.05 0.93 -7.21
CA PRO A 13 -9.12 0.04 -7.70
C PRO A 13 -9.26 -0.11 -9.22
N GLN A 14 -8.70 0.80 -10.01
CA GLN A 14 -8.64 0.72 -11.48
C GLN A 14 -7.56 -0.29 -11.94
N ASN A 15 -6.46 -0.40 -11.19
CA ASN A 15 -5.33 -1.29 -11.46
C ASN A 15 -5.23 -2.39 -10.38
N ARG A 16 -6.32 -3.15 -10.23
CA ARG A 16 -6.52 -4.09 -9.11
C ARG A 16 -5.34 -5.05 -8.95
N ASN A 17 -4.81 -5.59 -10.04
CA ASN A 17 -3.77 -6.63 -10.00
C ASN A 17 -2.50 -6.18 -9.25
N LEU A 18 -2.18 -4.89 -9.31
CA LEU A 18 -1.01 -4.30 -8.64
C LEU A 18 -1.37 -3.66 -7.29
N TYR A 19 -2.66 -3.54 -6.99
CA TYR A 19 -3.15 -2.89 -5.77
C TYR A 19 -2.94 -3.78 -4.54
N GLN A 20 -2.17 -3.27 -3.59
CA GLN A 20 -1.76 -3.96 -2.37
C GLN A 20 -1.81 -3.03 -1.15
N ALA A 21 -1.61 -3.59 0.05
CA ALA A 21 -1.61 -2.82 1.29
C ALA A 21 -0.61 -1.65 1.26
N LEU A 22 0.59 -1.85 0.71
CA LEU A 22 1.59 -0.77 0.54
C LEU A 22 1.12 0.35 -0.38
N SER A 23 0.33 0.04 -1.42
CA SER A 23 -0.28 1.06 -2.29
C SER A 23 -1.16 2.00 -1.46
N VAL A 24 -1.98 1.42 -0.58
CA VAL A 24 -2.85 2.18 0.33
C VAL A 24 -2.03 3.00 1.31
N LEU A 25 -1.06 2.38 1.99
CA LEU A 25 -0.22 3.05 2.99
C LEU A 25 0.48 4.28 2.41
N TRP A 26 1.16 4.14 1.27
CA TRP A 26 1.86 5.25 0.64
C TRP A 26 0.92 6.36 0.15
N GLN A 27 -0.22 6.02 -0.44
CA GLN A 27 -1.17 7.03 -0.96
C GLN A 27 -1.96 7.74 0.16
N VAL A 28 -2.16 7.07 1.31
CA VAL A 28 -2.71 7.69 2.52
C VAL A 28 -1.67 8.59 3.19
N ALA A 29 -0.42 8.12 3.31
CA ALA A 29 0.66 8.85 3.98
C ALA A 29 1.13 10.08 3.18
N CYS A 30 1.23 9.94 1.86
CA CYS A 30 1.89 10.91 0.98
C CYS A 30 1.01 11.28 -0.22
N GLU A 31 1.23 12.49 -0.74
CA GLU A 31 0.96 12.80 -2.13
C GLU A 31 2.12 12.23 -2.96
N VAL A 32 1.81 11.21 -3.77
CA VAL A 32 2.79 10.49 -4.59
C VAL A 32 2.71 11.03 -6.02
N LYS A 33 3.82 11.58 -6.53
CA LYS A 33 3.92 12.12 -7.89
C LYS A 33 5.07 11.47 -8.64
N LEU A 34 4.78 10.85 -9.78
CA LEU A 34 5.80 10.47 -10.75
C LEU A 34 6.28 11.74 -11.45
N LEU A 35 7.55 12.10 -11.25
CA LEU A 35 8.14 13.29 -11.85
C LEU A 35 8.84 12.98 -13.17
N HIS A 36 9.50 11.82 -13.24
CA HIS A 36 10.25 11.42 -14.42
C HIS A 36 10.39 9.91 -14.52
N THR A 37 10.45 9.39 -15.74
CA THR A 37 10.77 7.99 -16.03
C THR A 37 11.96 7.97 -16.98
N GLU A 38 13.05 7.38 -16.52
CA GLU A 38 14.32 7.30 -17.26
C GLU A 38 14.62 5.84 -17.62
N PRO A 39 14.84 5.51 -18.90
CA PRO A 39 15.29 4.18 -19.30
C PRO A 39 16.63 3.83 -18.66
N TRP A 40 16.81 2.59 -18.18
CA TRP A 40 18.11 2.18 -17.62
C TRP A 40 19.25 2.30 -18.63
N SER A 41 18.94 2.19 -19.93
CA SER A 41 19.90 2.31 -21.03
C SER A 41 20.54 3.70 -21.17
N SER A 42 20.02 4.75 -20.52
CA SER A 42 20.62 6.09 -20.57
C SER A 42 21.73 6.30 -19.54
N PHE A 43 21.89 5.39 -18.58
CA PHE A 43 22.92 5.49 -17.55
C PHE A 43 24.22 4.84 -18.01
N ASP A 44 25.33 5.56 -17.87
CA ASP A 44 26.67 5.02 -18.12
C ASP A 44 27.00 3.91 -17.12
N ARG A 45 27.43 2.75 -17.64
CA ARG A 45 27.87 1.62 -16.81
C ARG A 45 29.29 1.86 -16.34
N HIS A 46 29.46 2.36 -15.13
CA HIS A 46 30.77 2.30 -14.47
C HIS A 46 31.00 0.93 -13.85
N ALA A 47 31.92 0.15 -14.41
CA ALA A 47 32.46 -1.01 -13.71
C ALA A 47 33.16 -0.53 -12.43
N GLN A 48 32.94 -1.22 -11.31
CA GLN A 48 33.72 -1.03 -10.08
C GLN A 48 35.21 -1.07 -10.43
N GLY A 49 35.86 0.09 -10.51
CA GLY A 49 37.24 0.22 -11.00
C GLY A 49 37.54 1.46 -11.83
N GLY A 50 36.53 2.26 -12.21
CA GLY A 50 36.76 3.59 -12.81
C GLY A 50 37.38 3.58 -14.22
N GLN A 51 37.54 2.41 -14.84
CA GLN A 51 37.93 2.32 -16.25
C GLN A 51 36.69 2.28 -17.14
N LEU A 52 36.59 3.24 -18.05
CA LEU A 52 35.62 3.28 -19.13
C LEU A 52 36.02 2.22 -20.18
N GLY A 53 35.78 0.94 -19.86
CA GLY A 53 36.03 -0.17 -20.77
C GLY A 53 34.98 -0.22 -21.88
N LYS A 54 35.43 -0.23 -23.14
CA LYS A 54 34.57 -0.49 -24.31
C LYS A 54 33.73 -1.76 -24.11
N PRO A 55 32.49 -1.82 -24.64
CA PRO A 55 31.66 -3.00 -24.49
C PRO A 55 32.17 -4.10 -25.43
N GLU A 56 33.02 -4.99 -24.94
CA GLU A 56 33.22 -6.28 -25.59
C GLU A 56 32.06 -7.20 -25.22
N CYS A 57 31.24 -7.52 -26.22
CA CYS A 57 30.24 -8.56 -26.18
C CYS A 57 30.85 -9.88 -25.67
N ARG A 58 30.52 -10.28 -24.44
CA ARG A 58 30.59 -11.69 -24.03
C ARG A 58 29.32 -12.07 -23.31
N ALA A 59 28.65 -13.05 -23.90
CA ALA A 59 27.43 -13.67 -23.44
C ALA A 59 27.57 -14.25 -22.03
N SER A 60 26.62 -13.89 -21.15
CA SER A 60 26.14 -14.69 -20.02
C SER A 60 24.79 -14.08 -19.57
N GLU A 61 23.71 -14.85 -19.72
CA GLU A 61 22.34 -14.46 -19.38
C GLU A 61 22.12 -14.31 -17.85
N PRO A 62 21.06 -13.62 -17.34
CA PRO A 62 20.06 -12.80 -18.01
C PRO A 62 20.23 -11.33 -17.61
N LEU A 63 21.30 -10.66 -18.04
CA LEU A 63 21.49 -9.22 -17.79
C LEU A 63 20.51 -8.35 -18.59
N GLU A 64 19.97 -8.90 -19.69
CA GLU A 64 19.04 -8.22 -20.60
C GLU A 64 17.74 -7.81 -19.91
N GLN A 65 17.28 -8.56 -18.90
CA GLN A 65 16.07 -8.26 -18.13
C GLN A 65 16.26 -7.10 -17.14
N GLN A 66 17.48 -6.86 -16.65
CA GLN A 66 17.78 -5.71 -15.79
C GLN A 66 17.90 -4.43 -16.63
N THR A 67 18.41 -4.52 -17.85
CA THR A 67 18.55 -3.38 -18.78
C THR A 67 17.24 -2.89 -19.41
N GLN A 68 16.15 -3.64 -19.30
CA GLN A 68 14.82 -3.22 -19.81
C GLN A 68 13.97 -2.47 -18.77
N GLN A 69 14.44 -2.32 -17.52
CA GLN A 69 13.63 -1.72 -16.48
C GLN A 69 13.81 -0.20 -16.45
N ASN A 70 12.76 0.55 -16.75
CA ASN A 70 12.80 2.00 -16.54
C ASN A 70 12.90 2.33 -15.05
N LEU A 71 13.60 3.41 -14.73
CA LEU A 71 13.66 4.00 -13.40
C LEU A 71 12.68 5.15 -13.29
N CYS A 72 11.86 5.12 -12.25
CA CYS A 72 10.95 6.18 -11.90
C CYS A 72 11.55 7.06 -10.79
N PHE A 73 11.62 8.36 -11.07
CA PHE A 73 11.84 9.41 -10.08
C PHE A 73 10.47 9.83 -9.53
N VAL A 74 10.22 9.45 -8.28
CA VAL A 74 8.93 9.63 -7.61
C VAL A 74 9.11 10.53 -6.40
N GLN A 75 8.32 11.59 -6.34
CA GLN A 75 8.23 12.47 -5.19
C GLN A 75 7.16 11.96 -4.23
N PHE A 76 7.56 11.77 -2.97
CA PHE A 76 6.66 11.48 -1.86
C PHE A 76 6.59 12.71 -0.96
N THR A 77 5.44 13.37 -0.93
CA THR A 77 5.21 14.52 -0.04
C THR A 77 4.27 14.11 1.10
N PRO A 78 4.74 14.00 2.36
CA PRO A 78 3.88 13.62 3.48
C PRO A 78 2.68 14.55 3.61
N ARG A 79 1.49 13.98 3.76
CA ARG A 79 0.25 14.76 3.90
C ARG A 79 0.18 15.36 5.30
N ARG A 80 -0.05 16.67 5.38
CA ARG A 80 -0.22 17.39 6.66
C ARG A 80 -1.38 16.87 7.51
N ASN A 81 -2.38 16.27 6.87
CA ASN A 81 -3.58 15.70 7.50
C ASN A 81 -3.55 14.16 7.55
N LEU A 82 -2.36 13.55 7.50
CA LEU A 82 -2.20 12.11 7.70
C LEU A 82 -2.78 11.72 9.08
N PHE A 83 -2.20 12.29 10.13
CA PHE A 83 -2.67 12.07 11.49
C PHE A 83 -3.87 12.96 11.81
N THR A 84 -4.82 12.38 12.52
CA THR A 84 -6.08 12.99 12.95
C THR A 84 -6.34 12.61 14.41
N GLN A 85 -7.48 13.02 14.96
CA GLN A 85 -7.88 12.59 16.31
C GLN A 85 -8.05 11.07 16.44
N ASN A 86 -8.27 10.35 15.33
CA ASN A 86 -8.58 8.92 15.34
C ASN A 86 -7.48 8.06 14.72
N LEU A 87 -6.71 8.58 13.75
CA LEU A 87 -5.49 7.95 13.26
C LEU A 87 -4.29 8.73 13.80
N THR A 88 -3.58 8.17 14.76
CA THR A 88 -2.50 8.81 15.51
C THR A 88 -1.19 8.03 15.37
N PRO A 89 -0.05 8.61 15.74
CA PRO A 89 1.22 7.88 15.82
C PRO A 89 1.25 6.77 16.89
N VAL A 90 0.20 6.62 17.71
CA VAL A 90 0.14 5.62 18.80
C VAL A 90 -0.68 4.39 18.39
N ASN A 91 -1.55 4.51 17.37
CA ASN A 91 -2.44 3.42 16.92
C ASN A 91 -2.28 3.09 15.42
N TYR A 92 -1.16 3.48 14.82
CA TYR A 92 -0.90 3.25 13.39
C TYR A 92 -0.66 1.77 13.07
N ASP A 93 -0.12 1.02 14.02
CA ASP A 93 0.09 -0.42 14.03
C ASP A 93 -1.23 -1.17 13.81
N VAL A 94 -2.29 -0.78 14.52
CA VAL A 94 -3.64 -1.33 14.32
C VAL A 94 -4.15 -1.03 12.90
N PHE A 95 -3.88 0.16 12.36
CA PHE A 95 -4.23 0.49 10.98
C PHE A 95 -3.46 -0.37 9.97
N PHE A 96 -2.18 -0.63 10.22
CA PHE A 96 -1.34 -1.50 9.39
C PHE A 96 -1.87 -2.93 9.42
N HIS A 97 -2.21 -3.43 10.61
CA HIS A 97 -2.81 -4.74 10.78
C HIS A 97 -4.14 -4.87 10.03
N MET A 98 -5.04 -3.89 10.17
CA MET A 98 -6.31 -3.83 9.44
C MET A 98 -6.08 -3.96 7.92
N LEU A 99 -5.12 -3.21 7.38
CA LEU A 99 -4.79 -3.27 5.95
C LEU A 99 -4.21 -4.62 5.56
N LYS A 100 -3.24 -5.16 6.30
CA LYS A 100 -2.67 -6.49 6.05
C LYS A 100 -3.78 -7.55 5.96
N GLN A 101 -4.67 -7.59 6.96
CA GLN A 101 -5.79 -8.53 7.03
C GLN A 101 -6.76 -8.38 5.84
N CYS A 102 -7.16 -7.16 5.50
CA CYS A 102 -8.02 -6.90 4.35
C CYS A 102 -7.40 -7.44 3.05
N PHE A 103 -6.09 -7.27 2.85
CA PHE A 103 -5.41 -7.71 1.62
C PHE A 103 -5.06 -9.20 1.59
N LEU A 104 -4.99 -9.91 2.72
CA LEU A 104 -4.88 -11.38 2.75
C LEU A 104 -6.06 -12.04 2.01
N LYS A 105 -7.26 -11.48 2.18
CA LYS A 105 -8.48 -11.91 1.47
C LYS A 105 -8.99 -10.79 0.56
N ARG A 106 -8.11 -10.23 -0.28
CA ARG A 106 -8.38 -9.10 -1.20
C ARG A 106 -9.64 -9.18 -2.08
N ASN A 107 -10.13 -10.40 -2.36
CA ASN A 107 -11.33 -10.63 -3.19
C ASN A 107 -12.62 -10.80 -2.35
N ALA A 108 -12.51 -10.88 -1.03
CA ALA A 108 -13.64 -10.97 -0.12
C ALA A 108 -14.41 -9.64 -0.06
N LYS A 109 -15.68 -9.74 0.33
CA LYS A 109 -16.51 -8.57 0.63
C LYS A 109 -16.02 -7.91 1.91
N LEU A 110 -16.08 -6.59 1.94
CA LEU A 110 -15.70 -5.78 3.09
C LEU A 110 -16.44 -6.20 4.36
N ILE A 111 -17.75 -6.48 4.25
CA ILE A 111 -18.56 -6.89 5.42
C ILE A 111 -18.00 -8.12 6.13
N HIS A 112 -17.52 -9.12 5.38
CA HIS A 112 -16.93 -10.33 5.96
C HIS A 112 -15.59 -10.03 6.64
N GLN A 113 -14.80 -9.08 6.12
CA GLN A 113 -13.57 -8.65 6.76
C GLN A 113 -13.85 -7.88 8.06
N LEU A 114 -14.89 -7.04 8.09
CA LEU A 114 -15.25 -6.27 9.28
C LEU A 114 -15.58 -7.16 10.48
N HIS A 115 -16.33 -8.25 10.26
CA HIS A 115 -16.63 -9.21 11.32
C HIS A 115 -15.39 -9.90 11.90
N SER A 116 -14.28 -9.98 11.16
CA SER A 116 -13.02 -10.53 11.64
C SER A 116 -12.11 -9.48 12.28
N LEU A 117 -12.31 -8.20 11.95
CA LEU A 117 -11.45 -7.09 12.39
C LEU A 117 -11.97 -6.39 13.66
N SER A 118 -13.29 -6.39 13.87
CA SER A 118 -13.91 -5.54 14.88
C SER A 118 -15.21 -6.15 15.40
N PRO A 119 -15.52 -6.01 16.71
CA PRO A 119 -16.83 -6.37 17.25
C PRO A 119 -17.92 -5.32 16.95
N VAL A 120 -17.56 -4.18 16.35
CA VAL A 120 -18.50 -3.12 16.00
C VAL A 120 -19.42 -3.59 14.88
N ASP A 121 -20.69 -3.19 14.94
CA ASP A 121 -21.69 -3.54 13.91
C ASP A 121 -21.21 -3.13 12.50
N ALA A 122 -20.96 -4.14 11.67
CA ALA A 122 -20.42 -3.97 10.32
C ALA A 122 -21.38 -3.20 9.40
N GLU A 123 -22.70 -3.36 9.55
CA GLU A 123 -23.69 -2.64 8.74
C GLU A 123 -23.71 -1.15 9.09
N VAL A 124 -23.62 -0.83 10.38
CA VAL A 124 -23.50 0.56 10.86
C VAL A 124 -22.24 1.22 10.31
N ILE A 125 -21.10 0.51 10.33
CA ILE A 125 -19.84 1.01 9.77
C ILE A 125 -19.97 1.24 8.26
N LEU A 126 -20.47 0.26 7.50
CA LEU A 126 -20.65 0.37 6.04
C LEU A 126 -21.51 1.58 5.66
N LYS A 127 -22.61 1.79 6.38
CA LYS A 127 -23.50 2.94 6.17
C LYS A 127 -22.78 4.26 6.45
N LYS A 128 -21.99 4.34 7.52
CA LYS A 128 -21.19 5.53 7.88
C LYS A 128 -20.12 5.87 6.85
N ILE A 129 -19.48 4.86 6.25
CA ILE A 129 -18.47 5.06 5.20
C ILE A 129 -19.06 5.16 3.79
N ARG A 130 -20.39 5.05 3.63
CA ARG A 130 -21.12 5.08 2.35
C ARG A 130 -20.69 3.95 1.40
N GLN A 131 -20.36 2.79 1.94
CA GLN A 131 -20.03 1.58 1.17
C GLN A 131 -21.21 0.60 1.18
N LYS A 132 -21.31 -0.21 0.12
CA LYS A 132 -22.34 -1.25 0.01
C LYS A 132 -21.82 -2.54 0.63
N GLY A 133 -22.72 -3.41 1.13
CA GLY A 133 -22.33 -4.74 1.64
C GLY A 133 -21.70 -5.66 0.58
N THR A 134 -21.87 -5.35 -0.70
CA THR A 134 -21.25 -6.07 -1.83
C THR A 134 -19.87 -5.54 -2.23
N THR A 135 -19.41 -4.42 -1.67
CA THR A 135 -18.09 -3.83 -1.97
C THR A 135 -16.98 -4.81 -1.60
N LYS A 136 -16.04 -5.07 -2.51
CA LYS A 136 -14.83 -5.86 -2.24
C LYS A 136 -13.72 -4.95 -1.72
N ILE A 137 -12.74 -5.53 -1.03
CA ILE A 137 -11.55 -4.80 -0.56
C ILE A 137 -10.83 -4.10 -1.72
N THR A 138 -10.68 -4.77 -2.85
CA THR A 138 -10.01 -4.21 -4.04
C THR A 138 -10.79 -3.10 -4.76
N ASP A 139 -12.06 -2.88 -4.40
CA ASP A 139 -12.87 -1.78 -4.94
C ASP A 139 -12.69 -0.47 -4.13
N MET A 140 -12.12 -0.55 -2.92
CA MET A 140 -11.96 0.60 -2.02
C MET A 140 -10.73 1.44 -2.37
N TYR A 141 -10.89 2.76 -2.40
CA TYR A 141 -9.75 3.68 -2.56
C TYR A 141 -8.96 3.82 -1.25
N PRO A 142 -7.69 4.27 -1.30
CA PRO A 142 -6.88 4.44 -0.10
C PRO A 142 -7.54 5.31 0.99
N ALA A 143 -8.24 6.38 0.57
CA ALA A 143 -8.99 7.25 1.47
C ALA A 143 -10.17 6.53 2.17
N ASP A 144 -10.78 5.54 1.51
CA ASP A 144 -11.88 4.77 2.11
C ASP A 144 -11.38 3.90 3.26
N PHE A 145 -10.17 3.33 3.15
CA PHE A 145 -9.55 2.59 4.25
C PHE A 145 -9.23 3.48 5.44
N LYS A 146 -8.69 4.68 5.20
CA LYS A 146 -8.47 5.66 6.26
C LYS A 146 -9.78 6.00 6.96
N ARG A 147 -10.83 6.30 6.18
CA ARG A 147 -12.16 6.62 6.71
C ARG A 147 -12.76 5.45 7.48
N LEU A 148 -12.58 4.22 7.01
CA LEU A 148 -13.02 3.00 7.69
C LEU A 148 -12.40 2.91 9.09
N PHE A 149 -11.07 2.98 9.15
CA PHE A 149 -10.33 2.93 10.41
C PHE A 149 -10.79 4.02 11.37
N GLU A 150 -10.83 5.28 10.91
CA GLU A 150 -11.27 6.39 11.74
C GLU A 150 -12.73 6.25 12.20
N THR A 151 -13.60 5.60 11.41
CA THR A 151 -15.00 5.39 11.76
C THR A 151 -15.15 4.34 12.87
N ILE A 152 -14.38 3.26 12.81
CA ILE A 152 -14.31 2.26 13.88
C ILE A 152 -13.74 2.90 15.14
N GLU A 153 -12.67 3.68 15.01
CA GLU A 153 -12.07 4.41 16.14
C GLU A 153 -12.99 5.45 16.79
N ARG A 154 -13.96 6.00 16.06
CA ARG A 154 -14.96 6.93 16.62
C ARG A 154 -16.10 6.23 17.36
N SER A 155 -16.22 4.90 17.29
CA SER A 155 -17.25 4.18 18.02
C SER A 155 -17.03 4.32 19.53
N LYS A 156 -18.04 4.82 20.24
CA LYS A 156 -17.99 5.09 21.69
C LYS A 156 -18.63 3.99 22.54
N ASP A 157 -19.49 3.18 21.92
CA ASP A 157 -20.33 2.20 22.61
C ASP A 157 -19.61 0.87 22.88
N TYR A 158 -18.35 0.76 22.45
CA TYR A 158 -17.55 -0.47 22.52
C TYR A 158 -16.30 -0.25 23.36
N SER A 159 -16.09 -1.09 24.38
CA SER A 159 -14.88 -1.08 25.22
C SER A 159 -13.64 -1.55 24.46
N CYS A 160 -13.82 -2.46 23.50
CA CYS A 160 -12.80 -2.93 22.58
C CYS A 160 -13.27 -2.70 21.14
N LYS A 161 -12.47 -1.98 20.33
CA LYS A 161 -12.84 -1.59 18.95
C LYS A 161 -12.24 -2.50 17.89
N TRP A 162 -11.17 -3.22 18.21
CA TRP A 162 -10.43 -4.05 17.28
C TRP A 162 -10.15 -5.42 17.88
N LEU A 163 -10.31 -6.47 17.08
CA LEU A 163 -9.93 -7.84 17.42
C LEU A 163 -8.44 -8.06 17.08
N TYR A 164 -7.58 -7.15 17.54
CA TYR A 164 -6.15 -7.20 17.34
C TYR A 164 -5.49 -7.85 18.56
N ASP A 165 -4.64 -8.84 18.31
CA ASP A 165 -3.78 -9.46 19.32
C ASP A 165 -2.33 -9.22 18.88
N ASP A 166 -1.58 -8.46 19.68
CA ASP A 166 -0.23 -7.93 19.38
C ASP A 166 0.79 -9.04 19.03
N PHE A 167 0.54 -10.29 19.44
CA PHE A 167 1.48 -11.40 19.32
C PHE A 167 1.68 -11.96 17.90
N MET A 168 0.99 -11.43 16.89
CA MET A 168 0.97 -12.02 15.54
C MET A 168 1.96 -11.40 14.53
N GLU A 169 2.79 -10.42 14.92
CA GLU A 169 3.67 -9.72 13.97
C GLU A 169 5.13 -10.26 13.89
N ASP A 170 5.55 -11.14 14.80
CA ASP A 170 6.94 -11.66 14.88
C ASP A 170 7.21 -12.96 14.08
N VAL A 171 6.48 -13.21 12.99
CA VAL A 171 6.79 -14.36 12.10
C VAL A 171 6.85 -13.92 10.64
N ILE A 172 7.84 -13.11 10.27
CA ILE A 172 8.37 -13.06 8.89
C ILE A 172 9.88 -12.79 8.94
N VAL A 173 10.70 -13.82 8.69
CA VAL A 173 12.05 -13.74 8.11
C VAL A 173 11.97 -14.26 6.69
#